data_AF-A0A3R7JT06-F1
#
_entry.id   AF-A0A3R7JT06-F1
#
_cell.length_a   1.000
_cell.length_b   1.000
_cell.length_c   1.000
_cell.angle_alpha   90.00
_cell.angle_beta   90.00
_cell.angle_gamma   90.00
#
_symmetry.space_group_name_H-M   'P 1'
#
loop_
_entity.id
_entity.type
_entity.pdbx_description
1 polymer ?
#
loop_
_entity_poly.entity_id
_entity_poly.type
_entity_poly.pdbx_seq_one_letter_code
_entity_poly.pdbx_strand_id
1 'polypeptide(L)'
;KVGLQSSDLIIAVDFTESNLWKGKQTFEGRSLHYIDRTGRVRNPYQTVISAITRVFELFDDDDAIPAYGFGGHPERALSDRYFPFVEGRGCELDEVLQRYFEIASTMELSATASFVPVIHQAVKVAKKTRRYHILIIISNGHIDDPAMARQAIVEASEYPISIVMVGVGDGPWGMMREFDDQLPERQFDNFQFVNYNTVPRGNLDNPDGGFAMQALMEIPAKAKQHSYQLDRHEALLRDSQQIDHFQICLIQSTSPTPSTTLATMFAAPRTVNTYAAYEKAGELKPWQYTTRHLGDEDVEIKISHCGICGSDIHTMDSGWGPTQYPVVVGHEIVGEVTAAGPKVTNMAVGDRVGVGAQVWACRNKDADKPCDDCADKVESYCNRAVLTYNAKYEDGENAYGGYADYVRVSSAFAFKIPENIPSDVAAPLLCAGATVFSPLKHENVKAGDRVGVIGIGGLGHLAIQFIRALGAVPVAFSRSANKRQQILDLGAAEFYNLSDPEDAKKAASSVHTLILTADAKDMPYNQYLGLLRKRGTLVMLGIPNDEIKFLPMFVVGRGIRVVGSLIGSIEDIEDMLKLASEKNVRPIIQKLPMAKVNEGITIMREGRARYRVVLEN
;
A
#
# COMPACT_ATOMS: atom_id res chain seq x y z
N LYS A 1 18.11 -0.99 -0.71
CA LYS A 1 18.08 0.49 -0.61
C LYS A 1 18.12 1.06 -2.03
N VAL A 2 16.97 1.39 -2.62
CA VAL A 2 16.87 1.89 -4.02
C VAL A 2 15.79 2.98 -4.06
N GLY A 3 16.03 4.08 -3.34
CA GLY A 3 15.25 5.33 -3.40
C GLY A 3 16.18 6.47 -3.78
N LEU A 4 15.65 7.55 -4.36
CA LEU A 4 16.41 8.79 -4.56
C LEU A 4 16.87 9.25 -3.17
N GLN A 5 18.17 9.09 -2.85
CA GLN A 5 18.67 9.35 -1.48
C GLN A 5 18.91 10.84 -1.23
N SER A 6 19.00 11.64 -2.29
CA SER A 6 19.14 13.09 -2.27
C SER A 6 19.11 13.65 -3.71
N SER A 7 18.45 14.79 -3.95
CA SER A 7 18.52 15.49 -5.25
C SER A 7 18.22 16.97 -5.07
N ASP A 8 19.00 17.84 -5.68
CA ASP A 8 18.82 19.29 -5.51
C ASP A 8 17.79 19.80 -6.53
N LEU A 9 16.81 20.57 -6.05
CA LEU A 9 15.71 21.05 -6.88
C LEU A 9 16.07 22.37 -7.58
N ILE A 10 15.72 22.51 -8.85
CA ILE A 10 15.77 23.80 -9.55
C ILE A 10 14.38 24.09 -10.13
N ILE A 11 13.84 25.29 -9.88
CA ILE A 11 12.54 25.70 -10.41
C ILE A 11 12.74 26.78 -11.48
N ALA A 12 12.10 26.61 -12.63
CA ALA A 12 12.07 27.59 -13.71
C ALA A 12 10.62 27.94 -14.10
N VAL A 13 10.32 29.23 -14.13
CA VAL A 13 8.99 29.76 -14.44
C VAL A 13 9.03 30.57 -15.74
N ASP A 14 8.14 30.23 -16.66
CA ASP A 14 7.94 30.91 -17.94
C ASP A 14 7.21 32.25 -17.75
N PHE A 15 7.84 33.35 -18.18
CA PHE A 15 7.32 34.72 -18.24
C PHE A 15 7.34 35.26 -19.69
N THR A 16 6.95 34.42 -20.66
CA THR A 16 6.83 34.79 -22.07
C THR A 16 5.44 35.37 -22.39
N GLU A 17 5.36 36.16 -23.45
CA GLU A 17 4.15 36.90 -23.87
C GLU A 17 2.97 35.97 -24.16
N SER A 18 3.27 34.73 -24.58
CA SER A 18 2.26 33.70 -24.83
C SER A 18 1.33 33.46 -23.64
N ASN A 19 1.78 33.68 -22.41
CA ASN A 19 0.95 33.57 -21.20
C ASN A 19 -0.22 34.56 -21.16
N LEU A 20 -0.21 35.63 -21.95
CA LEU A 20 -1.31 36.59 -22.02
C LEU A 20 -2.61 35.99 -22.59
N TRP A 21 -2.50 35.05 -23.53
CA TRP A 21 -3.66 34.48 -24.24
C TRP A 21 -3.83 32.97 -24.07
N LYS A 22 -2.89 32.29 -23.41
CA LYS A 22 -2.92 30.82 -23.18
C LYS A 22 -3.76 30.38 -21.98
N GLY A 23 -4.51 31.30 -21.36
CA GLY A 23 -5.56 30.99 -20.39
C GLY A 23 -6.98 31.10 -20.97
N LYS A 24 -7.12 31.13 -22.31
CA LYS A 24 -8.41 31.35 -22.97
C LYS A 24 -9.44 30.28 -22.64
N GLN A 25 -9.03 29.02 -22.58
CA GLN A 25 -9.93 27.91 -22.25
C GLN A 25 -9.82 27.54 -20.77
N THR A 26 -8.59 27.46 -20.24
CA THR A 26 -8.35 26.89 -18.90
C THR A 26 -8.34 27.91 -17.77
N PHE A 27 -8.40 29.21 -18.07
CA PHE A 27 -8.36 30.28 -17.06
C PHE A 27 -9.26 31.47 -17.42
N GLU A 28 -10.46 31.18 -17.94
CA GLU A 28 -11.52 32.17 -18.17
C GLU A 28 -11.13 33.36 -19.06
N GLY A 29 -10.22 33.16 -20.03
CA GLY A 29 -9.77 34.28 -20.88
C GLY A 29 -8.68 35.14 -20.28
N ARG A 30 -8.25 34.88 -19.04
CA ARG A 30 -7.25 35.69 -18.34
C ARG A 30 -5.83 35.25 -18.70
N SER A 31 -4.89 36.17 -18.52
CA SER A 31 -3.46 35.86 -18.52
C SER A 31 -3.15 34.80 -17.46
N LEU A 32 -2.28 33.85 -17.78
CA LEU A 32 -1.85 32.81 -16.83
C LEU A 32 -1.04 33.39 -15.65
N HIS A 33 -0.53 34.62 -15.76
CA HIS A 33 0.09 35.37 -14.66
C HIS A 33 -0.86 36.37 -13.99
N TYR A 34 -2.16 36.36 -14.29
CA TYR A 34 -3.10 37.29 -13.66
C TYR A 34 -3.03 37.20 -12.13
N ILE A 35 -2.83 38.34 -11.47
CA ILE A 35 -2.73 38.44 -10.01
C ILE A 35 -4.04 39.02 -9.46
N ASP A 36 -4.78 38.20 -8.72
CA ASP A 36 -5.93 38.66 -7.95
C ASP A 36 -5.48 39.29 -6.63
N ARG A 37 -5.56 40.61 -6.53
CA ARG A 37 -5.20 41.35 -5.31
C ARG A 37 -6.11 41.07 -4.12
N THR A 38 -7.26 40.43 -4.33
CA THR A 38 -8.15 40.01 -3.24
C THR A 38 -7.75 38.65 -2.63
N GLY A 39 -6.83 37.93 -3.28
CA GLY A 39 -6.37 36.60 -2.85
C GLY A 39 -7.38 35.48 -3.03
N ARG A 40 -8.53 35.73 -3.70
CA ARG A 40 -9.61 34.74 -3.86
C ARG A 40 -9.35 33.77 -5.00
N VAL A 41 -8.61 34.19 -6.03
CA VAL A 41 -8.28 33.37 -7.20
C VAL A 41 -6.76 33.22 -7.31
N ARG A 42 -6.28 31.98 -7.27
CA ARG A 42 -4.89 31.65 -7.62
C ARG A 42 -4.77 31.39 -9.12
N ASN A 43 -3.73 31.93 -9.74
CA ASN A 43 -3.44 31.59 -11.13
C ASN A 43 -2.75 30.22 -11.25
N PRO A 44 -2.75 29.58 -12.43
CA PRO A 44 -2.22 28.23 -12.61
C PRO A 44 -0.78 28.06 -12.15
N TYR A 45 0.07 29.06 -12.36
CA TYR A 45 1.45 29.05 -11.88
C TYR A 45 1.53 29.08 -10.35
N GLN A 46 0.73 29.90 -9.66
CA GLN A 46 0.68 29.89 -8.18
C GLN A 46 0.25 28.53 -7.64
N THR A 47 -0.71 27.89 -8.29
CA THR A 47 -1.19 26.57 -7.89
C THR A 47 -0.11 25.51 -8.08
N VAL A 48 0.54 25.48 -9.25
CA VAL A 48 1.63 24.54 -9.53
C VAL A 48 2.84 24.78 -8.64
N ILE A 49 3.28 26.02 -8.46
CA ILE A 49 4.40 26.34 -7.56
C ILE A 49 4.07 25.87 -6.14
N SER A 50 2.86 26.17 -5.64
CA SER A 50 2.41 25.72 -4.32
C SER A 50 2.32 24.19 -4.20
N ALA A 51 1.95 23.49 -5.27
CA ALA A 51 1.87 22.03 -5.30
C ALA A 51 3.26 21.39 -5.27
N ILE A 52 4.17 21.95 -6.08
CA ILE A 52 5.53 21.46 -6.25
C ILE A 52 6.36 21.74 -5.00
N THR A 53 6.31 22.96 -4.44
CA THR A 53 7.05 23.26 -3.20
C THR A 53 6.65 22.31 -2.07
N ARG A 54 5.35 22.05 -1.87
CA ARG A 54 4.85 21.11 -0.84
C ARG A 54 5.35 19.66 -1.00
N VAL A 55 5.64 19.23 -2.22
CA VAL A 55 6.05 17.83 -2.48
C VAL A 55 7.56 17.68 -2.52
N PHE A 56 8.28 18.69 -2.98
CA PHE A 56 9.73 18.64 -3.10
C PHE A 56 10.51 19.06 -1.85
N GLU A 57 9.82 19.56 -0.81
CA GLU A 57 10.36 19.67 0.56
C GLU A 57 10.97 18.34 1.06
N LEU A 58 10.51 17.20 0.53
CA LEU A 58 11.00 15.86 0.88
C LEU A 58 12.36 15.49 0.27
N PHE A 59 12.85 16.25 -0.71
CA PHE A 59 14.04 15.92 -1.50
C PHE A 59 15.14 16.99 -1.43
N ASP A 60 14.83 18.18 -0.92
CA ASP A 60 15.77 19.30 -0.82
C ASP A 60 16.61 19.19 0.45
N ASP A 61 17.92 18.95 0.28
CA ASP A 61 18.85 18.73 1.40
C ASP A 61 19.50 20.03 1.92
N ASP A 62 19.45 21.12 1.15
CA ASP A 62 20.22 22.35 1.40
C ASP A 62 19.36 23.58 1.75
N ASP A 63 18.04 23.40 1.88
CA ASP A 63 17.02 24.40 2.19
C ASP A 63 17.04 25.62 1.23
N ALA A 64 17.66 25.51 0.04
CA ALA A 64 17.96 26.63 -0.84
C ALA A 64 17.68 26.35 -2.31
N ILE A 65 16.42 26.39 -2.71
CA ILE A 65 15.94 26.11 -4.07
C ILE A 65 16.35 27.23 -5.05
N PRO A 66 17.25 27.00 -6.02
CA PRO A 66 17.48 27.95 -7.09
C PRO A 66 16.22 28.08 -7.96
N ALA A 67 15.57 29.25 -7.88
CA ALA A 67 14.39 29.57 -8.66
C ALA A 67 14.73 30.64 -9.71
N TYR A 68 14.30 30.41 -10.95
CA TYR A 68 14.58 31.26 -12.10
C TYR A 68 13.29 31.61 -12.84
N GLY A 69 13.21 32.82 -13.37
CA GLY A 69 12.28 33.19 -14.43
C GLY A 69 12.97 33.13 -15.79
N PHE A 70 12.27 32.71 -16.84
CA PHE A 70 12.74 32.78 -18.22
C PHE A 70 11.67 33.37 -19.13
N GLY A 71 12.11 34.11 -20.15
CA GLY A 71 11.24 35.10 -20.77
C GLY A 71 11.16 36.34 -19.89
N GLY A 72 11.36 37.51 -20.47
CA GLY A 72 11.64 38.76 -19.77
C GLY A 72 12.96 39.35 -20.27
N HIS A 73 13.25 40.61 -19.94
CA HIS A 73 14.47 41.31 -20.38
C HIS A 73 14.73 41.20 -21.90
N PRO A 74 13.80 41.66 -22.77
CA PRO A 74 13.94 41.56 -24.22
C PRO A 74 15.21 42.20 -24.78
N GLU A 75 15.81 43.12 -24.04
CA GLU A 75 17.09 43.76 -24.33
C GLU A 75 18.31 42.82 -24.26
N ARG A 76 18.20 41.65 -23.62
CA ARG A 76 19.29 40.66 -23.51
C ARG A 76 19.30 39.68 -24.68
N ALA A 77 20.47 39.10 -24.97
CA ALA A 77 20.60 37.99 -25.92
C ALA A 77 19.79 36.78 -25.44
N LEU A 78 19.21 36.00 -26.36
CA LEU A 78 18.31 34.88 -26.03
C LEU A 78 18.93 33.88 -25.03
N SER A 79 20.24 33.62 -25.14
CA SER A 79 21.01 32.76 -24.24
C SER A 79 21.03 33.23 -22.77
N ASP A 80 20.80 34.53 -22.54
CA ASP A 80 20.88 35.19 -21.23
C ASP A 80 19.51 35.71 -20.76
N ARG A 81 18.40 35.31 -21.43
CA ARG A 81 17.03 35.67 -21.06
C ARG A 81 16.44 34.77 -19.96
N TYR A 82 17.21 34.66 -18.87
CA TYR A 82 16.73 34.15 -17.59
C TYR A 82 17.22 35.06 -16.46
N PHE A 83 16.54 35.04 -15.33
CA PHE A 83 16.90 35.82 -14.14
C PHE A 83 16.58 35.03 -12.87
N PRO A 84 17.38 35.16 -11.81
CA PRO A 84 17.09 34.49 -10.54
C PRO A 84 15.96 35.22 -9.81
N PHE A 85 15.16 34.47 -9.05
CA PHE A 85 14.14 35.06 -8.17
C PHE A 85 14.77 35.84 -7.02
N VAL A 86 15.94 35.39 -6.54
CA VAL A 86 16.78 36.04 -5.53
C VAL A 86 18.22 36.07 -6.03
N GLU A 87 18.83 37.26 -6.05
CA GLU A 87 20.22 37.41 -6.51
C GLU A 87 21.21 36.75 -5.55
N GLY A 88 22.14 35.97 -6.11
CA GLY A 88 23.27 35.39 -5.38
C GLY A 88 22.97 34.21 -4.45
N ARG A 89 21.70 33.83 -4.24
CA ARG A 89 21.31 32.67 -3.41
C ARG A 89 20.05 31.97 -3.92
N GLY A 90 19.79 30.75 -3.44
CA GLY A 90 18.52 30.06 -3.60
C GLY A 90 17.39 30.71 -2.77
N CYS A 91 16.15 30.35 -3.07
CA CYS A 91 14.97 30.72 -2.30
C CYS A 91 14.70 29.67 -1.22
N GLU A 92 14.25 30.11 -0.05
CA GLU A 92 13.56 29.19 0.88
C GLU A 92 12.21 28.74 0.27
N LEU A 93 11.66 27.63 0.76
CA LEU A 93 10.46 27.01 0.18
C LEU A 93 9.26 27.98 0.07
N ASP A 94 8.98 28.70 1.15
CA ASP A 94 7.90 29.70 1.21
C ASP A 94 8.25 30.98 0.42
N GLU A 95 9.54 31.23 0.19
CA GLU A 95 10.04 32.41 -0.54
C GLU A 95 9.79 32.27 -2.05
N VAL A 96 9.83 31.07 -2.64
CA VAL A 96 9.61 30.86 -4.08
C VAL A 96 8.27 31.44 -4.54
N LEU A 97 7.18 31.14 -3.83
CA LEU A 97 5.84 31.61 -4.18
C LEU A 97 5.69 33.12 -3.97
N GLN A 98 6.31 33.66 -2.92
CA GLN A 98 6.32 35.09 -2.65
C GLN A 98 7.07 35.85 -3.75
N ARG A 99 8.28 35.42 -4.11
CA ARG A 99 9.08 36.05 -5.17
C ARG A 99 8.39 35.96 -6.52
N TYR A 100 7.78 34.82 -6.85
CA TYR A 100 6.93 34.70 -8.03
C TYR A 100 5.84 35.78 -8.06
N PHE A 101 5.11 35.98 -6.96
CA PHE A 101 4.04 36.98 -6.89
C PHE A 101 4.54 38.40 -7.16
N GLU A 102 5.67 38.78 -6.58
CA GLU A 102 6.29 40.11 -6.77
C GLU A 102 6.74 40.33 -8.22
N ILE A 103 7.39 39.32 -8.81
CA ILE A 103 7.87 39.36 -10.20
C ILE A 103 6.70 39.41 -11.17
N ALA A 104 5.73 38.49 -11.04
CA ALA A 104 4.55 38.43 -11.90
C ALA A 104 3.70 39.71 -11.87
N SER A 105 3.76 40.46 -10.76
CA SER A 105 3.03 41.73 -10.62
C SER A 105 3.66 42.90 -11.38
N THR A 106 4.92 42.79 -11.81
CA THR A 106 5.71 43.92 -12.34
C THR A 106 6.45 43.61 -13.65
N MET A 107 6.59 42.33 -14.01
CA MET A 107 7.39 41.88 -15.16
C MET A 107 6.74 42.23 -16.51
N GLU A 108 7.56 42.68 -17.45
CA GLU A 108 7.20 42.74 -18.86
C GLU A 108 7.53 41.40 -19.55
N LEU A 109 6.51 40.78 -20.15
CA LEU A 109 6.64 39.46 -20.75
C LEU A 109 7.38 39.55 -22.11
N SER A 110 8.31 38.63 -22.37
CA SER A 110 9.09 38.63 -23.62
C SER A 110 8.37 37.93 -24.77
N ALA A 111 8.45 38.49 -25.97
CA ALA A 111 7.88 37.92 -27.19
C ALA A 111 8.48 36.57 -27.62
N THR A 112 9.72 36.26 -27.21
CA THR A 112 10.40 35.02 -27.63
C THR A 112 10.33 33.96 -26.52
N ALA A 113 9.76 32.79 -26.84
CA ALA A 113 9.59 31.68 -25.90
C ALA A 113 10.66 30.59 -26.08
N SER A 114 11.54 30.46 -25.07
CA SER A 114 12.58 29.42 -25.02
C SER A 114 12.98 29.09 -23.58
N PHE A 115 12.92 27.81 -23.20
CA PHE A 115 13.46 27.31 -21.92
C PHE A 115 14.93 26.90 -22.00
N VAL A 116 15.58 27.02 -23.17
CA VAL A 116 16.99 26.64 -23.37
C VAL A 116 17.92 27.31 -22.35
N PRO A 117 17.78 28.61 -22.02
CA PRO A 117 18.66 29.27 -21.05
C PRO A 117 18.62 28.62 -19.66
N VAL A 118 17.43 28.21 -19.19
CA VAL A 118 17.29 27.58 -17.86
C VAL A 118 17.77 26.14 -17.84
N ILE A 119 17.66 25.40 -18.95
CA ILE A 119 18.31 24.08 -19.08
C ILE A 119 19.84 24.24 -18.97
N HIS A 120 20.43 25.18 -19.72
CA HIS A 120 21.87 25.42 -19.65
C HIS A 120 22.32 25.89 -18.26
N GLN A 121 21.50 26.70 -17.58
CA GLN A 121 21.79 27.11 -16.21
C GLN A 121 21.73 25.93 -15.24
N ALA A 122 20.73 25.05 -15.35
CA ALA A 122 20.68 23.84 -14.54
C ALA A 122 21.89 22.92 -14.78
N VAL A 123 22.33 22.78 -16.04
CA VAL A 123 23.58 22.07 -16.39
C VAL A 123 24.78 22.72 -15.73
N LYS A 124 24.89 24.05 -15.72
CA LYS A 124 25.97 24.76 -15.01
C LYS A 124 25.94 24.49 -13.51
N VAL A 125 24.76 24.49 -12.89
CA VAL A 125 24.58 24.20 -11.45
C VAL A 125 25.00 22.76 -11.16
N ALA A 126 24.48 21.77 -11.89
CA ALA A 126 24.83 20.35 -11.68
C ALA A 126 26.32 20.06 -11.91
N LYS A 127 26.96 20.73 -12.87
CA LYS A 127 28.43 20.66 -13.07
C LYS A 127 29.20 21.17 -11.86
N LYS A 128 28.72 22.27 -11.26
CA LYS A 128 29.37 22.92 -10.12
C LYS A 128 29.22 22.09 -8.84
N THR A 129 28.00 21.62 -8.55
CA THR A 129 27.67 20.89 -7.32
C THR A 129 28.01 19.40 -7.40
N ARG A 130 28.11 18.85 -8.62
CA ARG A 130 28.34 17.42 -8.89
C ARG A 130 27.28 16.49 -8.25
N ARG A 131 26.09 17.04 -7.98
CA ARG A 131 24.94 16.31 -7.42
C ARG A 131 23.88 16.08 -8.49
N TYR A 132 22.95 15.15 -8.22
CA TYR A 132 21.80 14.93 -9.09
C TYR A 132 20.80 16.07 -8.92
N HIS A 133 20.33 16.66 -10.02
CA HIS A 133 19.35 17.75 -9.97
C HIS A 133 18.05 17.38 -10.67
N ILE A 134 16.95 17.93 -10.18
CA ILE A 134 15.67 17.90 -10.85
C ILE A 134 15.34 19.33 -11.26
N LEU A 135 15.33 19.60 -12.56
CA LEU A 135 14.87 20.86 -13.11
C LEU A 135 13.38 20.77 -13.40
N ILE A 136 12.59 21.57 -12.70
CA ILE A 136 11.16 21.73 -12.94
C ILE A 136 10.93 22.98 -13.79
N ILE A 137 10.35 22.81 -14.96
CA ILE A 137 10.00 23.91 -15.87
C ILE A 137 8.48 24.05 -15.89
N ILE A 138 7.94 25.19 -15.45
CA ILE A 138 6.50 25.47 -15.49
C ILE A 138 6.24 26.42 -16.66
N SER A 139 5.43 26.00 -17.64
CA SER A 139 5.22 26.75 -18.88
C SER A 139 3.92 26.36 -19.60
N ASN A 140 3.48 27.21 -20.52
CA ASN A 140 2.34 26.94 -21.39
C ASN A 140 2.64 26.09 -22.64
N GLY A 141 3.89 25.64 -22.81
CA GLY A 141 4.30 24.72 -23.87
C GLY A 141 4.54 25.38 -25.23
N HIS A 142 4.38 26.69 -25.36
CA HIS A 142 4.80 27.42 -26.56
C HIS A 142 6.31 27.63 -26.60
N ILE A 143 6.93 27.33 -27.73
CA ILE A 143 8.37 27.49 -27.98
C ILE A 143 8.55 27.93 -29.42
N ASP A 144 9.42 28.92 -29.66
CA ASP A 144 9.68 29.44 -31.00
C ASP A 144 10.69 28.60 -31.80
N ASP A 145 11.67 28.01 -31.12
CA ASP A 145 12.70 27.15 -31.73
C ASP A 145 12.73 25.75 -31.11
N PRO A 146 11.90 24.82 -31.63
CA PRO A 146 11.86 23.44 -31.15
C PRO A 146 13.15 22.66 -31.41
N ALA A 147 13.93 23.03 -32.43
CA ALA A 147 15.17 22.35 -32.76
C ALA A 147 16.23 22.64 -31.70
N MET A 148 16.36 23.90 -31.30
CA MET A 148 17.26 24.31 -30.22
C MET A 148 16.84 23.73 -28.87
N ALA A 149 15.53 23.69 -28.58
CA ALA A 149 15.01 23.04 -27.39
C ALA A 149 15.34 21.53 -27.34
N ARG A 150 15.16 20.83 -28.46
CA ARG A 150 15.52 19.40 -28.60
C ARG A 150 17.01 19.19 -28.34
N GLN A 151 17.87 20.02 -28.92
CA GLN A 151 19.31 19.93 -28.73
C GLN A 151 19.70 20.14 -27.25
N ALA A 152 19.14 21.15 -26.59
CA ALA A 152 19.43 21.43 -25.18
C ALA A 152 19.02 20.28 -24.25
N ILE A 153 17.88 19.63 -24.52
CA ILE A 153 17.42 18.46 -23.77
C ILE A 153 18.38 17.26 -23.97
N VAL A 154 18.82 17.02 -25.21
CA VAL A 154 19.79 15.97 -25.53
C VAL A 154 21.13 16.23 -24.85
N GLU A 155 21.66 17.45 -24.93
CA GLU A 155 22.89 17.85 -24.25
C GLU A 155 22.77 17.71 -22.72
N ALA A 156 21.61 18.07 -22.14
CA ALA A 156 21.37 17.90 -20.71
C ALA A 156 21.40 16.43 -20.25
N SER A 157 21.14 15.47 -21.15
CA SER A 157 21.17 14.04 -20.83
C SER A 157 22.60 13.52 -20.54
N GLU A 158 23.64 14.28 -20.89
CA GLU A 158 25.02 13.95 -20.53
C GLU A 158 25.35 14.23 -19.05
N TYR A 159 24.44 14.89 -18.32
CA TYR A 159 24.62 15.34 -16.94
C TYR A 159 23.60 14.68 -16.00
N PRO A 160 23.86 14.64 -14.68
CA PRO A 160 22.94 14.06 -13.70
C PRO A 160 21.74 14.99 -13.46
N ILE A 161 20.92 15.21 -14.49
CA ILE A 161 19.76 16.10 -14.47
C ILE A 161 18.55 15.39 -15.06
N SER A 162 17.44 15.38 -14.34
CA SER A 162 16.11 15.16 -14.90
C SER A 162 15.40 16.49 -15.12
N ILE A 163 14.67 16.60 -16.22
CA ILE A 163 13.84 17.75 -16.57
C ILE A 163 12.38 17.32 -16.49
N VAL A 164 11.60 17.97 -15.63
CA VAL A 164 10.16 17.77 -15.53
C VAL A 164 9.46 19.03 -16.03
N MET A 165 8.83 18.92 -17.19
CA MET A 165 8.07 20.00 -17.81
C MET A 165 6.61 19.93 -17.38
N VAL A 166 6.17 20.95 -16.66
CA VAL A 166 4.82 21.11 -16.16
C VAL A 166 4.04 22.05 -17.05
N GLY A 167 3.09 21.48 -17.79
CA GLY A 167 2.19 22.22 -18.68
C GLY A 167 1.07 22.92 -17.93
N VAL A 168 1.02 24.24 -17.99
CA VAL A 168 -0.11 25.07 -17.51
C VAL A 168 -0.77 25.83 -18.65
N GLY A 169 -2.10 25.85 -18.71
CA GLY A 169 -2.82 26.60 -19.74
C GLY A 169 -3.36 25.74 -20.89
N ASP A 170 -3.52 26.37 -22.06
CA ASP A 170 -4.17 25.80 -23.23
C ASP A 170 -3.21 25.01 -24.17
N GLY A 171 -1.90 24.98 -23.89
CA GLY A 171 -0.88 24.34 -24.73
C GLY A 171 -0.33 25.27 -25.83
N PRO A 172 0.42 24.76 -26.83
CA PRO A 172 0.30 23.42 -27.41
C PRO A 172 1.05 22.33 -26.64
N TRP A 173 0.47 21.13 -26.60
CA TRP A 173 1.05 19.98 -25.90
C TRP A 173 1.63 18.90 -26.80
N GLY A 174 1.34 18.92 -28.11
CA GLY A 174 1.81 17.89 -29.05
C GLY A 174 3.34 17.78 -29.07
N MET A 175 4.01 18.92 -29.11
CA MET A 175 5.48 18.99 -29.08
C MET A 175 6.07 18.57 -27.74
N MET A 176 5.42 18.89 -26.62
CA MET A 176 5.92 18.47 -25.30
C MET A 176 5.86 16.96 -25.14
N ARG A 177 4.81 16.32 -25.68
CA ARG A 177 4.72 14.85 -25.76
C ARG A 177 5.74 14.24 -26.72
N GLU A 178 6.09 14.94 -27.80
CA GLU A 178 7.17 14.51 -28.69
C GLU A 178 8.54 14.55 -27.99
N PHE A 179 8.81 15.59 -27.20
CA PHE A 179 10.04 15.71 -26.41
C PHE A 179 10.12 14.69 -25.27
N ASP A 180 8.99 14.17 -24.81
CA ASP A 180 8.90 13.09 -23.84
C ASP A 180 9.31 11.76 -24.50
N ASP A 181 8.56 11.31 -25.50
CA ASP A 181 8.64 9.93 -26.01
C ASP A 181 9.62 9.72 -27.19
N GLN A 182 10.02 10.77 -27.91
CA GLN A 182 10.53 10.63 -29.29
C GLN A 182 11.91 11.24 -29.58
N LEU A 183 12.75 11.52 -28.57
CA LEU A 183 14.12 12.02 -28.85
C LEU A 183 15.15 10.87 -28.92
N PRO A 184 15.73 10.58 -30.10
CA PRO A 184 16.46 9.34 -30.37
C PRO A 184 17.95 9.31 -29.96
N GLU A 185 18.51 10.42 -29.44
CA GLU A 185 19.97 10.57 -29.23
C GLU A 185 20.38 10.84 -27.76
N ARG A 186 19.52 10.54 -26.79
CA ARG A 186 19.79 10.80 -25.37
C ARG A 186 20.57 9.68 -24.68
N GLN A 187 21.45 10.03 -23.74
CA GLN A 187 22.17 9.04 -22.90
C GLN A 187 21.22 8.25 -21.99
N PHE A 188 20.23 8.94 -21.44
CA PHE A 188 19.10 8.37 -20.72
C PHE A 188 17.88 9.26 -20.94
N ASP A 189 16.70 8.69 -20.74
CA ASP A 189 15.47 9.45 -20.78
C ASP A 189 15.48 10.49 -19.65
N ASN A 190 15.63 11.77 -19.97
CA ASN A 190 15.88 12.83 -19.00
C ASN A 190 14.84 13.95 -19.05
N PHE A 191 13.76 13.82 -19.83
CA PHE A 191 12.72 14.83 -19.97
C PHE A 191 11.37 14.18 -19.85
N GLN A 192 10.49 14.76 -19.04
CA GLN A 192 9.16 14.22 -18.77
C GLN A 192 8.12 15.33 -18.85
N PHE A 193 6.99 15.10 -19.53
CA PHE A 193 5.95 16.10 -19.68
C PHE A 193 4.67 15.74 -18.90
N VAL A 194 4.29 16.62 -17.97
CA VAL A 194 3.06 16.49 -17.19
C VAL A 194 2.14 17.67 -17.45
N ASN A 195 0.96 17.41 -18.01
CA ASN A 195 -0.05 18.44 -18.21
C ASN A 195 -0.95 18.57 -16.97
N TYR A 196 -0.74 19.65 -16.22
CA TYR A 196 -1.47 19.95 -14.98
C TYR A 196 -2.99 19.96 -15.17
N ASN A 197 -3.48 20.41 -16.33
CA ASN A 197 -4.90 20.55 -16.60
C ASN A 197 -5.60 19.22 -16.93
N THR A 198 -4.86 18.16 -17.24
CA THR A 198 -5.40 16.83 -17.59
C THR A 198 -5.27 15.80 -16.48
N VAL A 199 -4.52 16.10 -15.42
CA VAL A 199 -4.47 15.23 -14.24
C VAL A 199 -5.85 15.19 -13.61
N PRO A 200 -6.44 14.01 -13.36
CA PRO A 200 -7.75 13.91 -12.74
C PRO A 200 -7.74 14.70 -11.42
N ARG A 201 -8.52 15.77 -11.37
CA ARG A 201 -8.79 16.47 -10.12
C ARG A 201 -9.67 15.54 -9.31
N GLY A 202 -9.03 14.71 -8.48
CA GLY A 202 -9.73 13.98 -7.43
C GLY A 202 -10.50 14.96 -6.53
N ASN A 203 -11.44 14.44 -5.73
CA ASN A 203 -12.27 15.20 -4.80
C ASN A 203 -11.53 16.38 -4.13
N LEU A 204 -12.28 17.47 -3.97
CA LEU A 204 -11.91 18.87 -3.72
C LEU A 204 -10.91 19.22 -2.58
N ASP A 205 -10.25 18.25 -1.94
CA ASP A 205 -9.44 18.47 -0.73
C ASP A 205 -7.91 18.39 -0.94
N ASN A 206 -7.40 17.83 -2.04
CA ASN A 206 -5.96 17.97 -2.42
C ASN A 206 -5.70 17.68 -3.91
N PRO A 207 -6.08 18.58 -4.84
CA PRO A 207 -5.78 18.43 -6.27
C PRO A 207 -4.26 18.45 -6.58
N ASP A 208 -3.44 18.95 -5.65
CA ASP A 208 -2.02 19.25 -5.84
C ASP A 208 -1.12 18.00 -5.68
N GLY A 209 -1.49 17.06 -4.78
CA GLY A 209 -0.68 15.88 -4.46
C GLY A 209 -0.65 14.80 -5.54
N GLY A 210 -1.76 14.61 -6.27
CA GLY A 210 -1.82 13.64 -7.37
C GLY A 210 -0.97 14.07 -8.58
N PHE A 211 -0.99 15.36 -8.88
CA PHE A 211 -0.16 15.97 -9.92
C PHE A 211 1.33 15.85 -9.59
N ALA A 212 1.73 16.21 -8.36
CA ALA A 212 3.13 16.16 -7.96
C ALA A 212 3.68 14.73 -7.84
N MET A 213 2.84 13.75 -7.44
CA MET A 213 3.21 12.34 -7.46
C MET A 213 3.42 11.83 -8.90
N GLN A 214 2.56 12.21 -9.84
CA GLN A 214 2.74 11.86 -11.25
C GLN A 214 4.04 12.47 -11.81
N ALA A 215 4.36 13.71 -11.46
CA ALA A 215 5.63 14.35 -11.82
C ALA A 215 6.87 13.64 -11.24
N LEU A 216 6.74 12.96 -10.09
CA LEU A 216 7.82 12.22 -9.43
C LEU A 216 7.98 10.78 -9.92
N MET A 217 6.88 10.09 -10.27
CA MET A 217 6.92 8.69 -10.71
C MET A 217 7.65 8.50 -12.05
N GLU A 218 7.83 9.59 -12.80
CA GLU A 218 8.48 9.59 -14.12
C GLU A 218 10.00 9.87 -14.04
N ILE A 219 10.58 10.06 -12.84
CA ILE A 219 12.04 10.20 -12.70
C ILE A 219 12.71 8.83 -12.96
N PRO A 220 13.59 8.70 -13.96
CA PRO A 220 14.10 7.40 -14.39
C PRO A 220 14.83 6.65 -13.29
N ALA A 221 14.52 5.36 -13.13
CA ALA A 221 15.21 4.47 -12.20
C ALA A 221 16.74 4.38 -12.44
N LYS A 222 17.24 4.76 -13.64
CA LYS A 222 18.67 4.79 -13.99
C LYS A 222 19.45 5.97 -13.41
N ALA A 223 18.77 7.03 -12.96
CA ALA A 223 19.38 8.07 -12.12
C ALA A 223 19.98 7.48 -10.82
N LYS A 224 19.46 6.32 -10.39
CA LYS A 224 19.93 5.56 -9.22
C LYS A 224 21.27 4.83 -9.46
N GLN A 225 21.83 4.84 -10.67
CA GLN A 225 23.12 4.21 -11.01
C GLN A 225 24.22 5.20 -11.45
N HIS A 226 23.89 6.44 -11.84
CA HIS A 226 24.90 7.40 -12.32
C HIS A 226 25.73 8.04 -11.20
N SER A 227 25.21 8.13 -9.96
CA SER A 227 26.03 8.49 -8.78
C SER A 227 27.17 7.48 -8.56
N TYR A 228 27.00 6.23 -9.01
CA TYR A 228 27.97 5.16 -8.89
C TYR A 228 29.03 5.11 -10.01
N GLN A 229 28.78 5.76 -11.16
CA GLN A 229 29.71 5.74 -12.31
C GLN A 229 30.72 6.88 -12.30
N LEU A 230 30.40 8.03 -11.67
CA LEU A 230 31.36 9.11 -11.45
C LEU A 230 32.52 8.64 -10.56
N ASP A 231 32.25 7.81 -9.54
CA ASP A 231 33.27 7.22 -8.67
C ASP A 231 34.17 6.19 -9.38
N ARG A 232 33.69 5.53 -10.45
CA ARG A 232 34.49 4.53 -11.18
C ARG A 232 35.45 5.13 -12.20
N HIS A 233 35.25 6.38 -12.63
CA HIS A 233 36.18 7.05 -13.55
C HIS A 233 37.34 7.78 -12.82
N GLU A 234 37.22 8.09 -11.52
CA GLU A 234 38.31 8.70 -10.74
C GLU A 234 39.17 7.71 -9.95
N ALA A 235 38.75 6.43 -9.80
CA ALA A 235 39.55 5.40 -9.12
C ALA A 235 40.80 4.92 -9.88
N LEU A 236 41.08 5.48 -11.08
CA LEU A 236 42.29 5.20 -11.86
C LEU A 236 43.30 6.35 -11.88
N LEU A 237 43.03 7.46 -11.20
CA LEU A 237 43.93 8.61 -11.15
C LEU A 237 43.86 9.32 -9.79
N ARG A 238 44.59 8.80 -8.79
CA ARG A 238 45.32 9.58 -7.77
C ARG A 238 45.97 8.65 -6.76
N ASP A 239 47.22 8.32 -7.05
CA ASP A 239 48.24 8.08 -6.05
C ASP A 239 48.58 9.40 -5.31
N SER A 240 49.03 9.27 -4.06
CA SER A 240 49.78 10.23 -3.24
C SER A 240 49.05 11.18 -2.26
N GLN A 241 49.40 10.96 -0.97
CA GLN A 241 49.64 11.90 0.14
C GLN A 241 48.48 12.46 1.00
N GLN A 242 48.33 11.86 2.20
CA GLN A 242 48.58 12.43 3.56
C GLN A 242 48.05 13.85 3.91
N ILE A 243 47.26 13.97 5.00
CA ILE A 243 47.50 14.82 6.20
C ILE A 243 46.29 14.82 7.16
N ASP A 244 46.62 14.84 8.45
CA ASP A 244 45.86 14.75 9.71
C ASP A 244 44.95 15.93 10.14
N HIS A 245 44.07 15.60 11.12
CA HIS A 245 43.54 16.39 12.25
C HIS A 245 42.72 17.69 12.02
N PHE A 246 41.52 17.78 12.64
CA PHE A 246 41.24 18.66 13.82
C PHE A 246 39.79 18.55 14.37
N GLN A 247 39.71 18.23 15.66
CA GLN A 247 38.81 18.66 16.75
C GLN A 247 37.40 19.24 16.48
N ILE A 248 36.40 18.57 17.09
CA ILE A 248 35.02 19.03 17.29
C ILE A 248 34.96 19.94 18.53
N CYS A 249 34.39 21.15 18.37
CA CYS A 249 34.04 22.05 19.47
C CYS A 249 32.52 22.02 19.69
N LEU A 250 32.10 21.69 20.91
CA LEU A 250 30.73 21.75 21.41
C LEU A 250 30.28 23.20 21.55
N ILE A 251 29.19 23.57 20.88
CA ILE A 251 28.36 24.72 21.27
C ILE A 251 26.91 24.23 21.33
N GLN A 252 26.35 24.26 22.55
CA GLN A 252 24.92 24.13 22.80
C GLN A 252 24.21 25.37 22.25
N SER A 253 23.25 25.20 21.33
CA SER A 253 22.20 26.19 21.10
C SER A 253 20.86 25.49 21.03
N THR A 254 20.04 25.79 22.03
CA THR A 254 18.62 25.41 22.14
C THR A 254 17.81 26.08 21.04
N SER A 255 17.23 25.29 20.13
CA SER A 255 16.12 25.66 19.25
C SER A 255 15.29 24.39 18.95
N PRO A 256 13.95 24.49 18.76
CA PRO A 256 13.08 23.33 18.71
C PRO A 256 13.30 22.54 17.42
N THR A 257 13.39 21.23 17.53
CA THR A 257 13.59 20.28 16.43
C THR A 257 12.47 20.34 15.37
N PRO A 258 12.78 20.45 14.05
CA PRO A 258 11.81 20.42 12.95
C PRO A 258 11.12 19.05 12.74
N SER A 259 11.56 17.99 13.41
CA SER A 259 11.06 16.63 13.20
C SER A 259 9.62 16.38 13.66
N THR A 260 8.97 17.39 14.27
CA THR A 260 7.63 17.25 14.87
C THR A 260 6.51 17.50 13.85
N THR A 261 6.79 18.24 12.77
CA THR A 261 5.77 18.75 11.82
C THR A 261 5.49 17.77 10.66
N LEU A 262 6.48 16.97 10.24
CA LEU A 262 6.32 15.97 9.16
C LEU A 262 5.60 14.70 9.65
N ALA A 263 5.87 14.29 10.90
CA ALA A 263 5.15 13.20 11.55
C ALA A 263 3.65 13.53 11.73
N THR A 264 3.30 14.81 11.83
CA THR A 264 1.91 15.25 12.02
C THR A 264 1.08 15.24 10.72
N MET A 265 1.68 15.34 9.52
CA MET A 265 0.93 15.33 8.25
C MET A 265 0.55 13.92 7.76
N PHE A 266 1.41 12.90 7.89
CA PHE A 266 1.04 11.51 7.64
C PHE A 266 0.22 10.87 8.78
N ALA A 267 0.20 11.52 9.94
CA ALA A 267 -0.70 11.18 11.04
C ALA A 267 -2.10 11.80 10.92
N ALA A 268 -2.31 12.73 9.98
CA ALA A 268 -3.61 13.38 9.81
C ALA A 268 -4.67 12.36 9.33
N PRO A 269 -5.90 12.43 9.84
CA PRO A 269 -7.05 11.68 9.34
C PRO A 269 -7.24 11.90 7.83
N ARG A 270 -7.56 10.85 7.07
CA ARG A 270 -7.87 10.96 5.64
C ARG A 270 -9.22 10.35 5.31
N THR A 271 -9.87 10.88 4.27
CA THR A 271 -11.10 10.29 3.73
C THR A 271 -10.76 9.02 2.95
N VAL A 272 -11.44 7.92 3.26
CA VAL A 272 -11.27 6.61 2.61
C VAL A 272 -12.59 6.20 1.96
N ASN A 273 -12.54 5.81 0.68
CA ASN A 273 -13.69 5.22 0.02
C ASN A 273 -13.80 3.73 0.38
N THR A 274 -15.02 3.26 0.58
CA THR A 274 -15.33 1.91 1.04
C THR A 274 -16.62 1.39 0.42
N TYR A 275 -16.87 0.10 0.60
CA TYR A 275 -18.18 -0.52 0.45
C TYR A 275 -18.67 -0.96 1.83
N ALA A 276 -19.78 -0.39 2.29
CA ALA A 276 -20.33 -0.63 3.62
C ALA A 276 -21.74 -1.22 3.56
N ALA A 277 -22.06 -2.08 4.52
CA ALA A 277 -23.43 -2.55 4.75
C ALA A 277 -24.08 -1.60 5.77
N TYR A 278 -25.36 -1.32 5.58
CA TYR A 278 -26.12 -0.40 6.44
C TYR A 278 -27.17 -1.11 7.29
N GLU A 279 -27.47 -2.36 6.94
CA GLU A 279 -28.51 -3.16 7.57
C GLU A 279 -28.21 -4.64 7.37
N LYS A 280 -28.89 -5.46 8.17
CA LYS A 280 -28.79 -6.91 8.13
C LYS A 280 -29.13 -7.45 6.73
N ALA A 281 -28.22 -8.23 6.17
CA ALA A 281 -28.36 -8.83 4.83
C ALA A 281 -28.54 -7.81 3.69
N GLY A 282 -28.20 -6.54 3.94
CA GLY A 282 -28.21 -5.51 2.91
C GLY A 282 -27.05 -5.65 1.94
N GLU A 283 -27.23 -5.13 0.73
CA GLU A 283 -26.13 -4.95 -0.23
C GLU A 283 -25.12 -3.92 0.30
N LEU A 284 -23.85 -4.14 -0.03
CA LEU A 284 -22.80 -3.19 0.27
C LEU A 284 -22.91 -1.99 -0.69
N LYS A 285 -22.90 -0.78 -0.15
CA LYS A 285 -23.00 0.47 -0.91
C LYS A 285 -21.74 1.32 -0.70
N PRO A 286 -21.36 2.15 -1.68
CA PRO A 286 -20.27 3.10 -1.50
C PRO A 286 -20.48 3.97 -0.26
N TRP A 287 -19.45 4.06 0.56
CA TRP A 287 -19.44 4.89 1.76
C TRP A 287 -18.05 5.48 1.98
N GLN A 288 -17.99 6.63 2.64
CA GLN A 288 -16.73 7.27 3.00
C GLN A 288 -16.68 7.45 4.51
N TYR A 289 -15.49 7.22 5.07
CA TYR A 289 -15.19 7.56 6.46
C TYR A 289 -13.83 8.25 6.54
N THR A 290 -13.64 9.00 7.62
CA THR A 290 -12.34 9.59 7.93
C THR A 290 -11.58 8.64 8.84
N THR A 291 -10.37 8.24 8.47
CA THR A 291 -9.54 7.36 9.30
C THR A 291 -9.19 7.99 10.63
N ARG A 292 -9.04 7.19 11.69
CA ARG A 292 -8.33 7.63 12.90
C ARG A 292 -6.93 8.17 12.58
N HIS A 293 -6.35 8.94 13.50
CA HIS A 293 -4.95 9.35 13.40
C HIS A 293 -4.00 8.16 13.24
N LEU A 294 -2.90 8.33 12.50
CA LEU A 294 -1.85 7.31 12.46
C LEU A 294 -1.13 7.34 13.80
N GLY A 295 -1.32 6.31 14.62
CA GLY A 295 -0.62 6.19 15.89
C GLY A 295 0.84 5.86 15.70
N ASP A 296 1.63 6.03 16.77
CA ASP A 296 3.08 5.89 16.74
C ASP A 296 3.56 4.53 16.20
N GLU A 297 2.79 3.47 16.43
CA GLU A 297 3.11 2.09 16.06
C GLU A 297 2.20 1.55 14.95
N ASP A 298 1.46 2.45 14.28
CA ASP A 298 0.56 2.08 13.21
C ASP A 298 1.22 2.22 11.84
N VAL A 299 0.70 1.47 10.88
CA VAL A 299 0.96 1.64 9.47
C VAL A 299 -0.33 1.93 8.72
N GLU A 300 -0.24 2.80 7.73
CA GLU A 300 -1.27 2.97 6.71
C GLU A 300 -0.95 2.12 5.51
N ILE A 301 -1.93 1.38 5.04
CA ILE A 301 -1.78 0.43 3.94
C ILE A 301 -2.77 0.82 2.84
N LYS A 302 -2.26 1.05 1.63
CA LYS A 302 -3.10 1.14 0.42
C LYS A 302 -3.49 -0.27 0.00
N ILE A 303 -4.77 -0.56 0.05
CA ILE A 303 -5.30 -1.90 -0.18
C ILE A 303 -5.30 -2.18 -1.67
N SER A 304 -4.65 -3.29 -2.05
CA SER A 304 -4.65 -3.81 -3.42
C SER A 304 -5.64 -4.96 -3.58
N HIS A 305 -5.73 -5.82 -2.55
CA HIS A 305 -6.56 -7.01 -2.59
C HIS A 305 -7.25 -7.22 -1.24
N CYS A 306 -8.46 -7.77 -1.27
CA CYS A 306 -9.12 -8.29 -0.07
C CYS A 306 -9.90 -9.57 -0.38
N GLY A 307 -9.71 -10.62 0.41
CA GLY A 307 -10.51 -11.84 0.30
C GLY A 307 -11.92 -11.69 0.87
N ILE A 308 -12.87 -12.44 0.32
CA ILE A 308 -14.22 -12.60 0.89
C ILE A 308 -14.25 -13.89 1.73
N CYS A 309 -14.66 -13.76 2.98
CA CYS A 309 -14.75 -14.84 3.94
C CYS A 309 -16.19 -15.04 4.44
N GLY A 310 -16.48 -16.23 4.97
CA GLY A 310 -17.76 -16.52 5.63
C GLY A 310 -18.02 -15.58 6.81
N SER A 311 -16.98 -15.17 7.54
CA SER A 311 -17.11 -14.22 8.65
C SER A 311 -17.60 -12.84 8.21
N ASP A 312 -17.30 -12.40 6.98
CA ASP A 312 -17.81 -11.14 6.45
C ASP A 312 -19.34 -11.21 6.31
N ILE A 313 -19.85 -12.32 5.78
CA ILE A 313 -21.28 -12.58 5.59
C ILE A 313 -21.99 -12.74 6.94
N HIS A 314 -21.45 -13.55 7.84
CA HIS A 314 -22.02 -13.71 9.19
C HIS A 314 -22.10 -12.38 9.94
N THR A 315 -21.11 -11.49 9.76
CA THR A 315 -21.14 -10.14 10.35
C THR A 315 -22.17 -9.25 9.66
N MET A 316 -22.20 -9.19 8.33
CA MET A 316 -23.21 -8.43 7.57
C MET A 316 -24.65 -8.87 7.84
N ASP A 317 -24.85 -10.12 8.29
CA ASP A 317 -26.17 -10.68 8.56
C ASP A 317 -26.54 -10.63 10.06
N SER A 318 -25.68 -10.05 10.90
CA SER A 318 -25.81 -10.09 12.36
C SER A 318 -26.03 -11.52 12.87
N GLY A 319 -25.31 -12.49 12.28
CA GLY A 319 -25.45 -13.93 12.55
C GLY A 319 -24.83 -14.36 13.88
N TRP A 320 -23.75 -13.70 14.30
CA TRP A 320 -23.05 -13.95 15.57
C TRP A 320 -23.39 -12.93 16.67
N GLY A 321 -24.41 -12.11 16.45
CA GLY A 321 -24.83 -11.04 17.36
C GLY A 321 -25.09 -9.73 16.62
N PRO A 322 -25.45 -8.67 17.34
CA PRO A 322 -25.69 -7.36 16.74
C PRO A 322 -24.44 -6.78 16.07
N THR A 323 -24.60 -6.31 14.83
CA THR A 323 -23.54 -5.64 14.05
C THR A 323 -23.67 -4.13 14.16
N GLN A 324 -22.54 -3.44 14.25
CA GLN A 324 -22.46 -1.99 14.30
C GLN A 324 -22.49 -1.43 12.86
N TYR A 325 -23.68 -1.08 12.37
CA TYR A 325 -23.85 -0.45 11.05
C TYR A 325 -23.61 1.08 11.11
N PRO A 326 -23.07 1.72 10.05
CA PRO A 326 -22.53 1.08 8.85
C PRO A 326 -21.26 0.28 9.14
N VAL A 327 -21.16 -0.92 8.57
CA VAL A 327 -20.01 -1.82 8.74
C VAL A 327 -19.26 -1.97 7.43
N VAL A 328 -17.93 -1.82 7.47
CA VAL A 328 -17.03 -2.14 6.36
C VAL A 328 -16.34 -3.44 6.73
N VAL A 329 -16.70 -4.53 6.06
CA VAL A 329 -16.11 -5.86 6.31
C VAL A 329 -14.87 -6.09 5.42
N GLY A 330 -14.31 -7.31 5.43
CA GLY A 330 -13.06 -7.66 4.76
C GLY A 330 -11.90 -7.70 5.75
N HIS A 331 -11.32 -8.88 5.96
CA HIS A 331 -10.23 -9.08 6.93
C HIS A 331 -9.10 -9.96 6.37
N GLU A 332 -9.00 -9.98 5.05
CA GLU A 332 -8.04 -10.75 4.27
C GLU A 332 -7.27 -9.78 3.37
N ILE A 333 -6.63 -8.79 3.98
CA ILE A 333 -6.15 -7.59 3.30
C ILE A 333 -4.72 -7.81 2.80
N VAL A 334 -4.43 -7.38 1.58
CA VAL A 334 -3.05 -7.24 1.06
C VAL A 334 -2.88 -5.89 0.39
N GLY A 335 -1.77 -5.22 0.66
CA GLY A 335 -1.50 -3.90 0.14
C GLY A 335 -0.05 -3.47 0.31
N GLU A 336 0.19 -2.19 0.08
CA GLU A 336 1.48 -1.54 0.24
C GLU A 336 1.42 -0.53 1.38
N VAL A 337 2.45 -0.50 2.23
CA VAL A 337 2.57 0.51 3.29
C VAL A 337 2.79 1.88 2.65
N THR A 338 1.89 2.83 2.88
CA THR A 338 2.00 4.22 2.38
C THR A 338 2.41 5.22 3.45
N ALA A 339 2.23 4.87 4.72
CA ALA A 339 2.74 5.65 5.85
C ALA A 339 3.05 4.74 7.04
N ALA A 340 3.97 5.15 7.91
CA ALA A 340 4.31 4.43 9.13
C ALA A 340 4.50 5.42 10.28
N GLY A 341 4.01 5.06 11.46
CA GLY A 341 4.22 5.82 12.68
C GLY A 341 5.69 5.81 13.13
N PRO A 342 6.12 6.81 13.92
CA PRO A 342 7.51 6.99 14.32
C PRO A 342 8.15 5.85 15.13
N LYS A 343 7.35 4.95 15.73
CA LYS A 343 7.83 3.79 16.50
C LYS A 343 7.74 2.48 15.71
N VAL A 344 7.31 2.52 14.44
CA VAL A 344 7.31 1.34 13.58
C VAL A 344 8.75 1.00 13.19
N THR A 345 9.16 -0.23 13.49
CA THR A 345 10.54 -0.71 13.23
C THR A 345 10.59 -1.99 12.39
N ASN A 346 9.48 -2.72 12.27
CA ASN A 346 9.41 -4.01 11.59
C ASN A 346 9.05 -3.91 10.09
N MET A 347 8.67 -2.74 9.59
CA MET A 347 8.38 -2.48 8.18
C MET A 347 8.58 -1.01 7.82
N ALA A 348 8.59 -0.71 6.53
CA ALA A 348 8.80 0.61 5.95
C ALA A 348 7.79 0.90 4.83
N VAL A 349 7.65 2.18 4.47
CA VAL A 349 6.88 2.61 3.30
C VAL A 349 7.38 1.90 2.03
N GLY A 350 6.46 1.42 1.20
CA GLY A 350 6.71 0.59 0.03
C GLY A 350 6.77 -0.91 0.31
N ASP A 351 6.76 -1.36 1.57
CA ASP A 351 6.68 -2.79 1.87
C ASP A 351 5.29 -3.35 1.49
N ARG A 352 5.30 -4.52 0.82
CA ARG A 352 4.09 -5.30 0.56
C ARG A 352 3.71 -6.11 1.80
N VAL A 353 2.55 -5.79 2.38
CA VAL A 353 2.08 -6.38 3.63
C VAL A 353 0.67 -6.91 3.51
N GLY A 354 0.30 -7.81 4.41
CA GLY A 354 -1.06 -8.27 4.60
C GLY A 354 -1.53 -8.15 6.04
N VAL A 355 -2.84 -8.07 6.23
CA VAL A 355 -3.50 -7.95 7.53
C VAL A 355 -4.61 -8.99 7.62
N GLY A 356 -4.64 -9.72 8.75
CA GLY A 356 -5.63 -10.76 9.03
C GLY A 356 -6.87 -10.25 9.75
N ALA A 357 -7.49 -11.13 10.55
CA ALA A 357 -8.71 -10.88 11.31
C ALA A 357 -8.55 -10.03 12.59
N GLN A 358 -7.32 -9.69 12.95
CA GLN A 358 -6.98 -8.91 14.13
C GLN A 358 -6.01 -7.80 13.74
N VAL A 359 -6.23 -6.59 14.27
CA VAL A 359 -5.45 -5.38 13.95
C VAL A 359 -4.75 -4.78 15.17
N TRP A 360 -5.08 -5.26 16.36
CA TRP A 360 -4.45 -4.83 17.61
C TRP A 360 -4.65 -5.84 18.75
N ALA A 361 -3.75 -5.81 19.73
CA ALA A 361 -3.89 -6.40 21.06
C ALA A 361 -3.04 -5.60 22.06
N CYS A 362 -3.29 -5.80 23.36
CA CYS A 362 -2.56 -5.08 24.40
C CYS A 362 -1.06 -5.37 24.44
N ARG A 363 -0.64 -6.59 24.01
CA ARG A 363 0.75 -7.05 23.94
C ARG A 363 1.56 -6.81 25.22
N ASN A 364 0.89 -6.81 26.39
CA ASN A 364 1.47 -6.46 27.69
C ASN A 364 2.25 -5.15 27.72
N LYS A 365 1.80 -4.14 26.95
CA LYS A 365 2.43 -2.81 26.93
C LYS A 365 2.13 -1.98 28.17
N ASP A 366 0.99 -2.22 28.80
CA ASP A 366 0.56 -1.57 30.05
C ASP A 366 0.89 -2.49 31.23
N ALA A 367 1.93 -2.14 32.00
CA ALA A 367 2.39 -2.93 33.14
C ALA A 367 1.34 -3.01 34.27
N ASP A 368 0.44 -2.04 34.36
CA ASP A 368 -0.62 -2.01 35.36
C ASP A 368 -1.83 -2.88 34.95
N LYS A 369 -1.85 -3.37 33.71
CA LYS A 369 -2.88 -4.26 33.17
C LYS A 369 -2.25 -5.48 32.50
N PRO A 370 -1.70 -6.43 33.28
CA PRO A 370 -1.13 -7.65 32.73
C PRO A 370 -2.19 -8.50 32.02
N CYS A 371 -1.76 -9.24 31.00
CA CYS A 371 -2.58 -10.14 30.20
C CYS A 371 -1.80 -11.42 29.92
N ASP A 372 -2.26 -12.52 30.50
CA ASP A 372 -1.63 -13.83 30.38
C ASP A 372 -1.58 -14.28 28.91
N ASP A 373 -2.66 -14.09 28.14
CA ASP A 373 -2.72 -14.46 26.72
C ASP A 373 -1.61 -13.78 25.89
N CYS A 374 -1.35 -12.50 26.15
CA CYS A 374 -0.27 -11.78 25.47
C CYS A 374 1.12 -12.16 25.99
N ALA A 375 1.23 -12.63 27.24
CA ALA A 375 2.50 -13.12 27.80
C ALA A 375 2.88 -14.47 27.16
N ASP A 376 1.87 -15.29 26.91
CA ASP A 376 1.97 -16.60 26.26
C ASP A 376 2.02 -16.52 24.72
N LYS A 377 2.07 -15.30 24.15
CA LYS A 377 2.10 -15.04 22.69
C LYS A 377 0.92 -15.65 21.92
N VAL A 378 -0.24 -15.61 22.55
CA VAL A 378 -1.53 -16.01 21.97
C VAL A 378 -2.46 -14.81 21.91
N GLU A 379 -1.98 -13.72 21.30
CA GLU A 379 -2.68 -12.43 21.21
C GLU A 379 -4.06 -12.54 20.53
N SER A 380 -4.28 -13.61 19.76
CA SER A 380 -5.58 -13.98 19.18
C SER A 380 -6.69 -14.19 20.22
N TYR A 381 -6.33 -14.53 21.46
CA TYR A 381 -7.27 -14.71 22.58
C TYR A 381 -7.27 -13.55 23.56
N CYS A 382 -6.50 -12.49 23.29
CA CYS A 382 -6.46 -11.33 24.16
C CYS A 382 -7.87 -10.72 24.32
N ASN A 383 -8.35 -10.62 25.55
CA ASN A 383 -9.65 -10.00 25.84
C ASN A 383 -9.74 -8.50 25.49
N ARG A 384 -8.62 -7.87 25.11
CA ARG A 384 -8.52 -6.50 24.61
C ARG A 384 -8.19 -6.44 23.12
N ALA A 385 -8.24 -7.57 22.41
CA ALA A 385 -8.00 -7.60 20.97
C ALA A 385 -8.99 -6.70 20.23
N VAL A 386 -8.50 -6.02 19.18
CA VAL A 386 -9.36 -5.33 18.22
C VAL A 386 -9.36 -6.16 16.93
N LEU A 387 -10.55 -6.65 16.57
CA LEU A 387 -10.76 -7.32 15.29
C LEU A 387 -10.77 -6.29 14.15
N THR A 388 -10.50 -6.75 12.93
CA THR A 388 -10.33 -5.88 11.75
C THR A 388 -11.55 -5.04 11.40
N TYR A 389 -12.74 -5.49 11.79
CA TYR A 389 -13.98 -4.73 11.66
C TYR A 389 -14.99 -5.12 12.74
N ASN A 390 -16.09 -4.35 12.84
CA ASN A 390 -17.16 -4.55 13.84
C ASN A 390 -16.60 -4.63 15.28
N ALA A 391 -15.51 -3.90 15.53
CA ALA A 391 -14.82 -3.79 16.80
C ALA A 391 -14.47 -2.32 17.05
N LYS A 392 -14.15 -2.00 18.30
CA LYS A 392 -13.73 -0.66 18.70
C LYS A 392 -12.35 -0.71 19.33
N TYR A 393 -11.57 0.32 19.05
CA TYR A 393 -10.34 0.61 19.77
C TYR A 393 -10.67 1.17 21.17
N GLU A 394 -9.67 1.19 22.06
CA GLU A 394 -9.83 1.71 23.43
C GLU A 394 -10.22 3.20 23.47
N ASP A 395 -9.85 3.96 22.44
CA ASP A 395 -10.24 5.38 22.25
C ASP A 395 -11.69 5.56 21.76
N GLY A 396 -12.40 4.46 21.47
CA GLY A 396 -13.78 4.44 21.01
C GLY A 396 -13.97 4.49 19.50
N GLU A 397 -12.88 4.65 18.73
CA GLU A 397 -12.90 4.62 17.27
C GLU A 397 -13.27 3.22 16.74
N ASN A 398 -13.98 3.18 15.61
CA ASN A 398 -14.37 1.92 14.99
C ASN A 398 -13.22 1.35 14.14
N ALA A 399 -13.08 0.03 14.17
CA ALA A 399 -12.28 -0.69 13.18
C ALA A 399 -13.11 -0.91 11.90
N TYR A 400 -12.51 -0.60 10.75
CA TYR A 400 -13.09 -0.79 9.42
C TYR A 400 -12.21 -1.72 8.59
N GLY A 401 -12.86 -2.62 7.88
CA GLY A 401 -12.22 -3.69 7.12
C GLY A 401 -11.70 -3.28 5.75
N GLY A 402 -11.33 -4.31 4.99
CA GLY A 402 -10.57 -4.24 3.76
C GLY A 402 -11.34 -3.94 2.49
N TYR A 403 -12.67 -3.80 2.54
CA TYR A 403 -13.47 -3.35 1.40
C TYR A 403 -13.37 -1.84 1.26
N ALA A 404 -12.14 -1.35 1.16
CA ALA A 404 -11.73 0.03 1.31
C ALA A 404 -10.48 0.33 0.45
N ASP A 405 -10.20 1.61 0.22
CA ASP A 405 -8.96 2.05 -0.45
C ASP A 405 -7.74 1.94 0.46
N TYR A 406 -7.91 2.23 1.75
CA TYR A 406 -6.83 2.26 2.75
C TYR A 406 -7.28 1.70 4.09
N VAL A 407 -6.33 1.21 4.90
CA VAL A 407 -6.55 0.83 6.31
C VAL A 407 -5.39 1.28 7.18
N ARG A 408 -5.65 1.63 8.45
CA ARG A 408 -4.63 1.94 9.46
C ARG A 408 -4.65 0.92 10.59
N VAL A 409 -3.57 0.18 10.76
CA VAL A 409 -3.48 -0.94 11.72
C VAL A 409 -2.17 -0.88 12.49
N SER A 410 -2.09 -1.55 13.64
CA SER A 410 -0.80 -1.67 14.32
C SER A 410 0.17 -2.48 13.45
N SER A 411 1.41 -2.01 13.32
CA SER A 411 2.44 -2.67 12.53
C SER A 411 2.74 -4.10 13.03
N ALA A 412 2.41 -4.43 14.27
CA ALA A 412 2.54 -5.77 14.83
C ALA A 412 1.57 -6.80 14.23
N PHE A 413 0.47 -6.32 13.61
CA PHE A 413 -0.58 -7.14 13.00
C PHE A 413 -0.60 -7.00 11.47
N ALA A 414 0.43 -6.37 10.91
CA ALA A 414 0.72 -6.35 9.48
C ALA A 414 1.93 -7.26 9.20
N PHE A 415 1.81 -8.13 8.21
CA PHE A 415 2.76 -9.20 7.93
C PHE A 415 3.36 -8.99 6.54
N LYS A 416 4.68 -8.98 6.42
CA LYS A 416 5.34 -8.92 5.10
C LYS A 416 4.97 -10.15 4.28
N ILE A 417 4.51 -9.94 3.05
CA ILE A 417 4.12 -11.04 2.16
C ILE A 417 5.35 -11.54 1.40
N PRO A 418 5.73 -12.82 1.52
CA PRO A 418 6.85 -13.39 0.77
C PRO A 418 6.75 -13.13 -0.74
N GLU A 419 7.88 -12.84 -1.39
CA GLU A 419 7.90 -12.42 -2.80
C GLU A 419 7.23 -13.43 -3.74
N ASN A 420 7.41 -14.73 -3.46
CA ASN A 420 6.88 -15.85 -4.24
C ASN A 420 5.40 -16.20 -3.97
N ILE A 421 4.71 -15.40 -3.15
CA ILE A 421 3.26 -15.51 -2.94
C ILE A 421 2.61 -14.27 -3.57
N PRO A 422 1.88 -14.42 -4.68
CA PRO A 422 1.09 -13.33 -5.27
C PRO A 422 0.08 -12.73 -4.28
N SER A 423 -0.24 -11.44 -4.40
CA SER A 423 -1.12 -10.73 -3.46
C SER A 423 -2.52 -11.34 -3.35
N ASP A 424 -3.09 -11.73 -4.48
CA ASP A 424 -4.39 -12.40 -4.58
C ASP A 424 -4.41 -13.76 -3.87
N VAL A 425 -3.29 -14.48 -3.93
CA VAL A 425 -3.06 -15.76 -3.24
C VAL A 425 -2.81 -15.54 -1.74
N ALA A 426 -2.12 -14.46 -1.36
CA ALA A 426 -1.77 -14.18 0.03
C ALA A 426 -2.99 -13.76 0.87
N ALA A 427 -3.94 -13.03 0.29
CA ALA A 427 -5.13 -12.53 1.00
C ALA A 427 -5.87 -13.63 1.79
N PRO A 428 -6.31 -14.75 1.18
CA PRO A 428 -6.95 -15.84 1.91
C PRO A 428 -6.10 -16.52 3.00
N LEU A 429 -4.77 -16.47 2.90
CA LEU A 429 -3.89 -17.10 3.87
C LEU A 429 -3.95 -16.38 5.24
N LEU A 430 -4.19 -15.08 5.25
CA LEU A 430 -4.20 -14.23 6.46
C LEU A 430 -5.40 -14.47 7.37
N CYS A 431 -6.41 -15.20 6.90
CA CYS A 431 -7.50 -15.72 7.71
C CYS A 431 -7.58 -17.24 7.60
N ALA A 432 -8.11 -17.77 6.50
CA ALA A 432 -8.35 -19.19 6.36
C ALA A 432 -7.07 -20.04 6.48
N GLY A 433 -5.94 -19.53 5.99
CA GLY A 433 -4.63 -20.18 6.16
C GLY A 433 -4.19 -20.21 7.61
N ALA A 434 -4.18 -19.06 8.28
CA ALA A 434 -3.82 -18.94 9.70
C ALA A 434 -4.73 -19.80 10.60
N THR A 435 -6.04 -19.74 10.40
CA THR A 435 -7.04 -20.48 11.18
C THR A 435 -6.87 -22.00 11.08
N VAL A 436 -6.48 -22.54 9.91
CA VAL A 436 -6.23 -23.99 9.79
C VAL A 436 -4.80 -24.38 10.16
N PHE A 437 -3.82 -23.48 10.04
CA PHE A 437 -2.43 -23.77 10.38
C PHE A 437 -2.19 -23.77 11.89
N SER A 438 -2.70 -22.76 12.60
CA SER A 438 -2.54 -22.60 14.05
C SER A 438 -2.83 -23.89 14.82
N PRO A 439 -4.00 -24.55 14.69
CA PRO A 439 -4.26 -25.78 15.43
C PRO A 439 -3.38 -26.96 15.00
N LEU A 440 -2.88 -27.01 13.76
CA LEU A 440 -1.92 -28.04 13.34
C LEU A 440 -0.58 -27.88 14.07
N LYS A 441 -0.14 -26.63 14.27
CA LYS A 441 1.04 -26.29 15.07
C LYS A 441 0.82 -26.63 16.55
N HIS A 442 -0.30 -26.19 17.14
CA HIS A 442 -0.59 -26.37 18.58
C HIS A 442 -0.87 -27.83 18.97
N GLU A 443 -1.52 -28.61 18.11
CA GLU A 443 -1.65 -30.06 18.31
C GLU A 443 -0.38 -30.84 17.92
N ASN A 444 0.70 -30.13 17.57
CA ASN A 444 2.02 -30.69 17.25
C ASN A 444 1.94 -31.79 16.19
N VAL A 445 1.23 -31.52 15.10
CA VAL A 445 1.09 -32.45 13.97
C VAL A 445 2.45 -32.68 13.32
N LYS A 446 2.84 -33.95 13.21
CA LYS A 446 4.14 -34.37 12.68
C LYS A 446 4.00 -35.16 11.38
N ALA A 447 5.12 -35.32 10.68
CA ALA A 447 5.20 -36.19 9.52
C ALA A 447 4.69 -37.60 9.85
N GLY A 448 3.83 -38.14 8.98
CA GLY A 448 3.17 -39.44 9.17
C GLY A 448 1.91 -39.42 10.04
N ASP A 449 1.62 -38.35 10.78
CA ASP A 449 0.36 -38.25 11.51
C ASP A 449 -0.83 -38.24 10.56
N ARG A 450 -1.92 -38.91 10.95
CA ARG A 450 -3.16 -38.94 10.17
C ARG A 450 -4.11 -37.87 10.69
N VAL A 451 -4.37 -36.86 9.85
CA VAL A 451 -5.20 -35.70 10.20
C VAL A 451 -6.42 -35.66 9.30
N GLY A 452 -7.59 -35.68 9.93
CA GLY A 452 -8.89 -35.61 9.29
C GLY A 452 -9.31 -34.18 8.99
N VAL A 453 -10.02 -33.96 7.88
CA VAL A 453 -10.66 -32.68 7.55
C VAL A 453 -12.12 -32.91 7.16
N ILE A 454 -13.05 -32.22 7.83
CA ILE A 454 -14.47 -32.17 7.46
C ILE A 454 -14.82 -30.76 6.98
N GLY A 455 -15.46 -30.67 5.81
CA GLY A 455 -15.94 -29.40 5.25
C GLY A 455 -14.97 -28.81 4.23
N ILE A 456 -14.81 -29.45 3.07
CA ILE A 456 -13.82 -29.02 2.07
C ILE A 456 -14.32 -27.81 1.24
N GLY A 457 -14.35 -26.66 1.91
CA GLY A 457 -14.59 -25.33 1.36
C GLY A 457 -13.37 -24.41 1.57
N GLY A 458 -13.61 -23.14 1.88
CA GLY A 458 -12.54 -22.12 2.01
C GLY A 458 -11.43 -22.49 2.99
N LEU A 459 -11.75 -23.03 4.18
CA LEU A 459 -10.74 -23.49 5.13
C LEU A 459 -10.23 -24.90 4.79
N GLY A 460 -11.14 -25.85 4.58
CA GLY A 460 -10.77 -27.26 4.43
C GLY A 460 -9.81 -27.56 3.28
N HIS A 461 -9.86 -26.81 2.18
CA HIS A 461 -8.90 -27.00 1.07
C HIS A 461 -7.48 -26.55 1.41
N LEU A 462 -7.33 -25.53 2.26
CA LEU A 462 -6.02 -25.11 2.79
C LEU A 462 -5.56 -26.08 3.88
N ALA A 463 -6.47 -26.59 4.72
CA ALA A 463 -6.13 -27.57 5.74
C ALA A 463 -5.47 -28.82 5.12
N ILE A 464 -6.05 -29.36 4.03
CA ILE A 464 -5.46 -30.49 3.30
C ILE A 464 -4.03 -30.18 2.84
N GLN A 465 -3.82 -29.00 2.24
CA GLN A 465 -2.51 -28.59 1.74
C GLN A 465 -1.49 -28.39 2.86
N PHE A 466 -1.88 -27.76 3.99
CA PHE A 466 -0.99 -27.57 5.13
C PHE A 466 -0.63 -28.89 5.83
N ILE A 467 -1.60 -29.80 6.01
CA ILE A 467 -1.33 -31.14 6.55
C ILE A 467 -0.28 -31.84 5.68
N ARG A 468 -0.43 -31.78 4.34
CA ARG A 468 0.54 -32.34 3.41
C ARG A 468 1.89 -31.64 3.49
N ALA A 469 1.91 -30.32 3.60
CA ALA A 469 3.14 -29.52 3.70
C ALA A 469 3.96 -29.86 4.96
N LEU A 470 3.29 -30.24 6.06
CA LEU A 470 3.90 -30.75 7.29
C LEU A 470 4.36 -32.22 7.18
N GLY A 471 4.12 -32.89 6.05
CA GLY A 471 4.44 -34.30 5.85
C GLY A 471 3.46 -35.28 6.53
N ALA A 472 2.36 -34.77 7.08
CA ALA A 472 1.28 -35.58 7.62
C ALA A 472 0.40 -36.14 6.49
N VAL A 473 -0.47 -37.08 6.82
CA VAL A 473 -1.39 -37.76 5.90
C VAL A 473 -2.77 -37.09 5.98
N PRO A 474 -3.18 -36.28 4.99
CA PRO A 474 -4.49 -35.64 5.00
C PRO A 474 -5.58 -36.63 4.60
N VAL A 475 -6.57 -36.78 5.46
CA VAL A 475 -7.74 -37.65 5.25
C VAL A 475 -8.97 -36.76 5.16
N ALA A 476 -9.65 -36.78 4.00
CA ALA A 476 -10.82 -35.95 3.78
C ALA A 476 -12.11 -36.72 4.01
N PHE A 477 -13.04 -36.08 4.73
CA PHE A 477 -14.38 -36.61 5.00
C PHE A 477 -15.44 -35.70 4.38
N SER A 478 -16.37 -36.29 3.63
CA SER A 478 -17.47 -35.58 2.95
C SER A 478 -18.77 -36.36 3.08
N ARG A 479 -19.91 -35.72 2.78
CA ARG A 479 -21.23 -36.38 2.67
C ARG A 479 -21.61 -36.73 1.23
N SER A 480 -20.77 -36.39 0.26
CA SER A 480 -20.97 -36.73 -1.15
C SER A 480 -19.64 -36.93 -1.86
N ALA A 481 -19.66 -37.75 -2.91
CA ALA A 481 -18.49 -38.04 -3.75
C ALA A 481 -18.19 -36.97 -4.82
N ASN A 482 -19.06 -35.95 -4.97
CA ASN A 482 -19.00 -34.99 -6.08
C ASN A 482 -17.66 -34.25 -6.23
N LYS A 483 -16.96 -34.01 -5.11
CA LYS A 483 -15.66 -33.33 -5.08
C LYS A 483 -14.47 -34.28 -4.89
N ARG A 484 -14.66 -35.60 -5.01
CA ARG A 484 -13.62 -36.60 -4.68
C ARG A 484 -12.30 -36.34 -5.41
N GLN A 485 -12.33 -36.24 -6.74
CA GLN A 485 -11.12 -36.03 -7.53
C GLN A 485 -10.45 -34.70 -7.16
N GLN A 486 -11.23 -33.62 -7.09
CA GLN A 486 -10.73 -32.30 -6.70
C GLN A 486 -10.05 -32.31 -5.32
N ILE A 487 -10.59 -33.06 -4.36
CA ILE A 487 -10.02 -33.21 -3.01
C ILE A 487 -8.71 -34.00 -3.02
N LEU A 488 -8.61 -35.02 -3.86
CA LEU A 488 -7.35 -35.76 -4.07
C LEU A 488 -6.30 -34.87 -4.78
N ASP A 489 -6.72 -34.06 -5.75
CA ASP A 489 -5.86 -33.12 -6.47
C ASP A 489 -5.32 -32.02 -5.54
N LEU A 490 -6.11 -31.61 -4.53
CA LEU A 490 -5.67 -30.73 -3.44
C LEU A 490 -4.61 -31.37 -2.53
N GLY A 491 -4.41 -32.69 -2.65
CA GLY A 491 -3.35 -33.41 -1.95
C GLY A 491 -3.82 -34.33 -0.83
N ALA A 492 -5.13 -34.56 -0.68
CA ALA A 492 -5.61 -35.56 0.27
C ALA A 492 -5.11 -36.96 -0.12
N ALA A 493 -4.59 -37.71 0.85
CA ALA A 493 -4.14 -39.08 0.63
C ALA A 493 -5.32 -40.06 0.61
N GLU A 494 -6.38 -39.74 1.37
CA GLU A 494 -7.57 -40.56 1.50
C GLU A 494 -8.83 -39.69 1.45
N PHE A 495 -9.90 -40.28 0.93
CA PHE A 495 -11.23 -39.67 0.88
C PHE A 495 -12.28 -40.70 1.27
N TYR A 496 -13.17 -40.32 2.19
CA TYR A 496 -14.30 -41.14 2.62
C TYR A 496 -15.62 -40.36 2.48
N ASN A 497 -16.60 -40.98 1.82
CA ASN A 497 -17.97 -40.50 1.82
C ASN A 497 -18.73 -41.04 3.03
N LEU A 498 -18.98 -40.20 4.03
CA LEU A 498 -19.66 -40.57 5.27
C LEU A 498 -21.14 -40.96 5.10
N SER A 499 -21.73 -40.72 3.92
CA SER A 499 -23.06 -41.21 3.56
C SER A 499 -23.04 -42.62 2.97
N ASP A 500 -21.87 -43.14 2.60
CA ASP A 500 -21.67 -44.53 2.19
C ASP A 500 -21.31 -45.38 3.43
N PRO A 501 -22.06 -46.46 3.73
CA PRO A 501 -21.84 -47.27 4.92
C PRO A 501 -20.46 -47.95 4.99
N GLU A 502 -19.88 -48.34 3.85
CA GLU A 502 -18.59 -49.02 3.80
C GLU A 502 -17.44 -48.04 4.04
N ASP A 503 -17.52 -46.85 3.43
CA ASP A 503 -16.58 -45.75 3.70
C ASP A 503 -16.69 -45.29 5.16
N ALA A 504 -17.90 -45.12 5.70
CA ALA A 504 -18.11 -44.74 7.10
C ALA A 504 -17.50 -45.77 8.07
N LYS A 505 -17.60 -47.06 7.75
CA LYS A 505 -17.00 -48.14 8.55
C LYS A 505 -15.47 -48.11 8.50
N LYS A 506 -14.87 -47.90 7.31
CA LYS A 506 -13.41 -47.78 7.15
C LYS A 506 -12.85 -46.52 7.82
N ALA A 507 -13.60 -45.43 7.78
CA ALA A 507 -13.23 -44.15 8.36
C ALA A 507 -13.25 -44.14 9.90
N ALA A 508 -13.95 -45.08 10.54
CA ALA A 508 -14.09 -45.12 11.99
C ALA A 508 -12.72 -45.26 12.69
N SER A 509 -12.46 -44.41 13.68
CA SER A 509 -11.22 -44.43 14.48
C SER A 509 -9.91 -44.27 13.67
N SER A 510 -9.96 -43.63 12.50
CA SER A 510 -8.87 -43.59 11.52
C SER A 510 -7.88 -42.43 11.68
N VAL A 511 -8.23 -41.38 12.43
CA VAL A 511 -7.40 -40.16 12.56
C VAL A 511 -7.15 -39.77 14.01
N HIS A 512 -6.03 -39.09 14.28
CA HIS A 512 -5.74 -38.57 15.63
C HIS A 512 -6.35 -37.19 15.86
N THR A 513 -6.18 -36.31 14.88
CA THR A 513 -6.63 -34.93 14.91
C THR A 513 -7.67 -34.78 13.80
N LEU A 514 -8.80 -34.15 14.11
CA LEU A 514 -9.87 -33.90 13.16
C LEU A 514 -10.16 -32.40 13.13
N ILE A 515 -9.87 -31.76 12.01
CA ILE A 515 -10.16 -30.36 11.77
C ILE A 515 -11.57 -30.23 11.19
N LEU A 516 -12.48 -29.61 11.95
CA LEU A 516 -13.87 -29.37 11.55
C LEU A 516 -14.05 -27.94 11.06
N THR A 517 -14.18 -27.78 9.74
CA THR A 517 -14.31 -26.49 9.07
C THR A 517 -15.71 -26.24 8.49
N ALA A 518 -16.65 -27.16 8.70
CA ALA A 518 -18.04 -27.01 8.28
C ALA A 518 -18.85 -26.25 9.35
N ASP A 519 -19.80 -25.44 8.91
CA ASP A 519 -20.68 -24.59 9.72
C ASP A 519 -22.18 -24.77 9.36
N ALA A 520 -22.52 -25.91 8.74
CA ALA A 520 -23.90 -26.23 8.40
C ALA A 520 -24.75 -26.50 9.65
N LYS A 521 -26.06 -26.31 9.54
CA LYS A 521 -27.02 -26.71 10.58
C LYS A 521 -27.09 -28.23 10.74
N ASP A 522 -27.45 -28.68 11.94
CA ASP A 522 -27.75 -30.08 12.29
C ASP A 522 -26.62 -31.06 11.92
N MET A 523 -25.37 -30.65 12.12
CA MET A 523 -24.22 -31.50 11.82
C MET A 523 -24.18 -32.77 12.70
N PRO A 524 -23.83 -33.94 12.13
CA PRO A 524 -23.82 -35.21 12.86
C PRO A 524 -22.55 -35.39 13.72
N TYR A 525 -22.40 -34.60 14.79
CA TYR A 525 -21.21 -34.60 15.64
C TYR A 525 -20.86 -35.99 16.23
N ASN A 526 -21.84 -36.84 16.55
CA ASN A 526 -21.59 -38.22 16.97
C ASN A 526 -20.82 -39.02 15.91
N GLN A 527 -21.16 -38.86 14.63
CA GLN A 527 -20.46 -39.51 13.53
C GLN A 527 -19.02 -39.00 13.43
N TYR A 528 -18.82 -37.69 13.55
CA TYR A 528 -17.49 -37.05 13.49
C TYR A 528 -16.58 -37.50 14.64
N LEU A 529 -17.10 -37.55 15.86
CA LEU A 529 -16.37 -38.08 17.03
C LEU A 529 -16.01 -39.57 16.84
N GLY A 530 -16.82 -40.34 16.11
CA GLY A 530 -16.54 -41.73 15.75
C GLY A 530 -15.33 -41.92 14.82
N LEU A 531 -14.92 -40.88 14.09
CA LEU A 531 -13.76 -40.91 13.17
C LEU A 531 -12.42 -40.85 13.93
N LEU A 532 -12.42 -40.30 15.14
CA LEU A 532 -11.22 -40.11 15.95
C LEU A 532 -10.78 -41.40 16.62
N ARG A 533 -9.48 -41.71 16.62
CA ARG A 533 -8.91 -42.77 17.48
C ARG A 533 -9.12 -42.44 18.96
N LYS A 534 -8.95 -43.43 19.85
CA LYS A 534 -8.96 -43.17 21.30
C LYS A 534 -7.94 -42.07 21.64
N ARG A 535 -8.33 -41.15 22.53
CA ARG A 535 -7.54 -39.96 22.89
C ARG A 535 -7.27 -38.99 21.74
N GLY A 536 -8.05 -39.06 20.66
CA GLY A 536 -7.99 -38.09 19.57
C GLY A 536 -8.56 -36.73 19.93
N THR A 537 -8.26 -35.74 19.11
CA THR A 537 -8.71 -34.35 19.25
C THR A 537 -9.61 -33.95 18.09
N LEU A 538 -10.84 -33.52 18.38
CA LEU A 538 -11.66 -32.73 17.48
C LEU A 538 -11.32 -31.25 17.68
N VAL A 539 -10.84 -30.59 16.64
CA VAL A 539 -10.60 -29.14 16.62
C VAL A 539 -11.74 -28.48 15.83
N MET A 540 -12.51 -27.65 16.51
CA MET A 540 -13.61 -26.90 15.92
C MET A 540 -13.12 -25.54 15.42
N LEU A 541 -13.29 -25.29 14.12
CA LEU A 541 -13.02 -24.01 13.46
C LEU A 541 -14.31 -23.42 12.85
N GLY A 542 -15.24 -24.27 12.41
CA GLY A 542 -16.55 -23.84 11.94
C GLY A 542 -17.46 -23.42 13.10
N ILE A 543 -18.15 -22.29 12.93
CA ILE A 543 -19.08 -21.72 13.91
C ILE A 543 -20.48 -21.76 13.30
N PRO A 544 -21.22 -22.87 13.46
CA PRO A 544 -22.61 -22.94 12.99
C PRO A 544 -23.52 -22.03 13.83
N ASN A 545 -24.69 -21.68 13.28
CA ASN A 545 -25.65 -20.80 13.95
C ASN A 545 -26.59 -21.54 14.94
N ASP A 546 -26.46 -22.86 15.10
CA ASP A 546 -27.25 -23.72 15.99
C ASP A 546 -26.39 -24.40 17.07
N GLU A 547 -27.05 -25.03 18.04
CA GLU A 547 -26.38 -25.72 19.15
C GLU A 547 -25.65 -26.99 18.70
N ILE A 548 -24.45 -27.20 19.25
CA ILE A 548 -23.68 -28.43 19.07
C ILE A 548 -24.22 -29.53 19.99
N LYS A 549 -24.67 -30.65 19.40
CA LYS A 549 -25.25 -31.79 20.13
C LYS A 549 -24.47 -33.08 19.86
N PHE A 550 -23.97 -33.72 20.91
CA PHE A 550 -23.40 -35.07 20.87
C PHE A 550 -23.64 -35.82 22.18
N LEU A 551 -23.55 -37.15 22.13
CA LEU A 551 -23.69 -37.99 23.31
C LEU A 551 -22.36 -38.00 24.10
N PRO A 552 -22.35 -37.68 25.41
CA PRO A 552 -21.12 -37.61 26.21
C PRO A 552 -20.28 -38.90 26.18
N MET A 553 -20.90 -40.06 25.97
CA MET A 553 -20.20 -41.35 25.83
C MET A 553 -19.18 -41.38 24.69
N PHE A 554 -19.39 -40.62 23.60
CA PHE A 554 -18.40 -40.51 22.51
C PHE A 554 -17.12 -39.81 22.96
N VAL A 555 -17.22 -38.92 23.95
CA VAL A 555 -16.09 -38.20 24.52
C VAL A 555 -15.48 -39.00 25.66
N VAL A 556 -16.26 -39.30 26.70
CA VAL A 556 -15.80 -39.96 27.93
C VAL A 556 -15.28 -41.36 27.67
N GLY A 557 -16.02 -42.19 26.91
CA GLY A 557 -15.68 -43.59 26.69
C GLY A 557 -14.40 -43.82 25.88
N ARG A 558 -13.94 -42.79 25.16
CA ARG A 558 -12.77 -42.85 24.27
C ARG A 558 -11.67 -41.87 24.68
N GLY A 559 -11.91 -41.04 25.69
CA GLY A 559 -11.01 -39.97 26.14
C GLY A 559 -10.78 -38.91 25.07
N ILE A 560 -11.78 -38.60 24.23
CA ILE A 560 -11.63 -37.60 23.17
C ILE A 560 -11.49 -36.20 23.77
N ARG A 561 -10.67 -35.36 23.13
CA ARG A 561 -10.62 -33.93 23.37
C ARG A 561 -11.49 -33.23 22.33
N VAL A 562 -12.33 -32.30 22.77
CA VAL A 562 -13.05 -31.37 21.88
C VAL A 562 -12.57 -29.98 22.23
N VAL A 563 -11.92 -29.31 21.29
CA VAL A 563 -11.28 -28.00 21.49
C VAL A 563 -11.70 -27.04 20.39
N GLY A 564 -11.68 -25.74 20.69
CA GLY A 564 -11.82 -24.68 19.69
C GLY A 564 -10.45 -24.12 19.31
N SER A 565 -10.36 -23.56 18.11
CA SER A 565 -9.26 -22.68 17.70
C SER A 565 -9.84 -21.53 16.87
N LEU A 566 -9.42 -20.30 17.17
CA LEU A 566 -10.03 -19.09 16.61
C LEU A 566 -9.35 -18.65 15.31
N ILE A 567 -8.22 -17.95 15.45
CA ILE A 567 -7.34 -17.43 14.39
C ILE A 567 -5.89 -17.69 14.82
N GLY A 568 -4.91 -17.34 13.98
CA GLY A 568 -3.50 -17.44 14.35
C GLY A 568 -3.05 -16.27 15.23
N SER A 569 -2.12 -16.53 16.15
CA SER A 569 -1.29 -15.48 16.77
C SER A 569 -0.36 -14.83 15.73
N ILE A 570 0.37 -13.79 16.13
CA ILE A 570 1.37 -13.14 15.28
C ILE A 570 2.39 -14.19 14.80
N GLU A 571 2.93 -14.98 15.71
CA GLU A 571 3.91 -16.02 15.41
C GLU A 571 3.32 -17.12 14.50
N ASP A 572 2.07 -17.52 14.73
CA ASP A 572 1.40 -18.52 13.89
C ASP A 572 1.24 -18.05 12.44
N ILE A 573 0.93 -16.76 12.22
CA ILE A 573 0.76 -16.19 10.87
C ILE A 573 2.12 -16.08 10.16
N GLU A 574 3.18 -15.67 10.86
CA GLU A 574 4.53 -15.62 10.30
C GLU A 574 5.03 -17.02 9.87
N ASP A 575 4.88 -18.02 10.75
CA ASP A 575 5.24 -19.40 10.45
C ASP A 575 4.40 -19.99 9.30
N MET A 576 3.10 -19.66 9.27
CA MET A 576 2.20 -20.08 8.21
C MET A 576 2.62 -19.52 6.85
N LEU A 577 2.90 -18.22 6.77
CA LEU A 577 3.36 -17.57 5.53
C LEU A 577 4.71 -18.16 5.08
N LYS A 578 5.62 -18.44 6.02
CA LYS A 578 6.90 -19.09 5.74
C LYS A 578 6.70 -20.50 5.16
N LEU A 579 5.91 -21.34 5.82
CA LEU A 579 5.63 -22.70 5.33
C LEU A 579 4.90 -22.66 3.99
N ALA A 580 3.93 -21.77 3.82
CA ALA A 580 3.21 -21.60 2.57
C ALA A 580 4.16 -21.21 1.44
N SER A 581 5.10 -20.29 1.69
CA SER A 581 6.15 -19.90 0.76
C SER A 581 7.04 -21.09 0.38
N GLU A 582 7.57 -21.82 1.36
CA GLU A 582 8.52 -22.93 1.17
C GLU A 582 7.91 -24.17 0.51
N LYS A 583 6.65 -24.49 0.83
CA LYS A 583 5.96 -25.73 0.40
C LYS A 583 4.90 -25.50 -0.67
N ASN A 584 4.80 -24.28 -1.18
CA ASN A 584 3.85 -23.90 -2.22
C ASN A 584 2.39 -24.20 -1.87
N VAL A 585 1.98 -23.90 -0.62
CA VAL A 585 0.55 -23.95 -0.23
C VAL A 585 -0.16 -22.73 -0.83
N ARG A 586 -1.18 -22.95 -1.66
CA ARG A 586 -1.83 -21.89 -2.43
C ARG A 586 -3.35 -22.08 -2.42
N PRO A 587 -4.14 -21.07 -2.02
CA PRO A 587 -5.58 -21.15 -2.19
C PRO A 587 -5.96 -21.20 -3.67
N ILE A 588 -7.05 -21.91 -3.96
CA ILE A 588 -7.73 -21.79 -5.26
C ILE A 588 -8.65 -20.59 -5.16
N ILE A 589 -8.46 -19.61 -6.04
CA ILE A 589 -9.12 -18.30 -5.97
C ILE A 589 -9.97 -18.02 -7.21
N GLN A 590 -11.07 -17.29 -7.01
CA GLN A 590 -11.81 -16.58 -8.04
C GLN A 590 -11.61 -15.09 -7.84
N LYS A 591 -11.03 -14.41 -8.83
CA LYS A 591 -10.80 -12.97 -8.75
C LYS A 591 -11.98 -12.18 -9.30
N LEU A 592 -12.32 -11.10 -8.61
CA LEU A 592 -13.29 -10.11 -9.03
C LEU A 592 -12.73 -8.71 -8.74
N PRO A 593 -13.07 -7.69 -9.52
CA PRO A 593 -12.82 -6.30 -9.13
C PRO A 593 -13.57 -5.98 -7.82
N MET A 594 -12.99 -5.13 -6.95
CA MET A 594 -13.63 -4.67 -5.71
C MET A 594 -14.99 -4.01 -5.97
N ALA A 595 -15.14 -3.31 -7.10
CA ALA A 595 -16.41 -2.75 -7.55
C ALA A 595 -17.53 -3.78 -7.76
N LYS A 596 -17.19 -5.07 -7.86
CA LYS A 596 -18.11 -6.20 -7.97
C LYS A 596 -18.27 -6.96 -6.64
N VAL A 597 -18.01 -6.32 -5.50
CA VAL A 597 -18.10 -6.95 -4.17
C VAL A 597 -19.43 -7.67 -3.93
N ASN A 598 -20.58 -7.08 -4.31
CA ASN A 598 -21.89 -7.71 -4.14
C ASN A 598 -22.08 -8.98 -5.00
N GLU A 599 -21.42 -9.05 -6.16
CA GLU A 599 -21.37 -10.27 -6.98
C GLU A 599 -20.60 -11.37 -6.25
N GLY A 600 -19.46 -11.02 -5.66
CA GLY A 600 -18.65 -11.93 -4.84
C GLY A 600 -19.38 -12.43 -3.59
N ILE A 601 -20.08 -11.55 -2.88
CA ILE A 601 -20.93 -11.93 -1.73
C ILE A 601 -22.02 -12.89 -2.16
N THR A 602 -22.70 -12.64 -3.28
CA THR A 602 -23.73 -13.55 -3.83
C THR A 602 -23.15 -14.92 -4.16
N ILE A 603 -21.98 -14.97 -4.83
CA ILE A 603 -21.27 -16.23 -5.14
C ILE A 603 -20.99 -17.05 -3.87
N MET A 604 -20.59 -16.39 -2.79
CA MET A 604 -20.31 -17.03 -1.51
C MET A 604 -21.60 -17.52 -0.81
N ARG A 605 -22.65 -16.69 -0.74
CA ARG A 605 -23.96 -17.04 -0.15
C ARG A 605 -24.60 -18.25 -0.84
N GLU A 606 -24.48 -18.33 -2.16
CA GLU A 606 -25.05 -19.43 -2.95
C GLU A 606 -24.15 -20.68 -2.98
N GLY A 607 -23.02 -20.67 -2.27
CA GLY A 607 -22.08 -21.80 -2.23
C GLY A 607 -21.42 -22.11 -3.58
N ARG A 608 -21.43 -21.15 -4.52
CA ARG A 608 -20.87 -21.27 -5.87
C ARG A 608 -19.37 -20.97 -5.94
N ALA A 609 -18.80 -20.38 -4.89
CA ALA A 609 -17.38 -20.10 -4.80
C ALA A 609 -16.55 -21.37 -4.99
N ARG A 610 -15.57 -21.32 -5.91
CA ARG A 610 -14.51 -22.34 -5.96
C ARG A 610 -13.49 -22.02 -4.89
N TYR A 611 -13.85 -22.41 -3.67
CA TYR A 611 -13.09 -22.25 -2.43
C TYR A 611 -12.99 -20.81 -1.92
N ARG A 612 -12.35 -19.90 -2.66
CA ARG A 612 -12.09 -18.52 -2.23
C ARG A 612 -12.47 -17.52 -3.31
N VAL A 613 -12.97 -16.37 -2.89
CA VAL A 613 -13.17 -15.19 -3.75
C VAL A 613 -12.23 -14.09 -3.25
N VAL A 614 -11.57 -13.40 -4.17
CA VAL A 614 -10.64 -12.31 -3.85
C VAL A 614 -10.99 -11.10 -4.71
N LEU A 615 -11.09 -9.96 -4.05
CA LEU A 615 -11.36 -8.66 -4.64
C LEU A 615 -10.03 -7.95 -4.93
N GLU A 616 -9.96 -7.25 -6.05
CA GLU A 616 -8.79 -6.50 -6.53
C GLU A 616 -9.19 -5.04 -6.85
N ASN A 617 -8.40 -4.08 -6.37
CA ASN A 617 -8.58 -2.64 -6.59
C ASN A 617 -7.85 -2.12 -7.84
#